data_AF-A0A521DB17-F1
#
_entry.id   AF-A0A521DB17-F1
#
_cell.length_a   1.000
_cell.length_b   1.000
_cell.length_c   1.000
_cell.angle_alpha   90.00
_cell.angle_beta   90.00
_cell.angle_gamma   90.00
#
_symmetry.space_group_name_H-M   'P 1'
#
loop_
_entity.id
_entity.type
_entity.pdbx_description
1 polymer ?
#
loop_
_entity_poly.entity_id
_entity_poly.type
_entity_poly.pdbx_seq_one_letter_code
_entity_poly.pdbx_strand_id
1 'polypeptide(L)'
;MKVDQKGHTVTIKDTQGDVNSFLEKVTQQIKTFEKHNIIIDLSSDAALTENDLKLFLPLSKQQKKAKKSFVIVATDLDFNAISDKLLVVPSLLEAHDIIEMEEIERDLGF
;
A
#
# COMPACT_ATOMS: atom_id res chain seq x y z
N MET A 1 13.09 -4.99 -4.65
CA MET A 1 11.67 -5.25 -4.36
C MET A 1 11.39 -6.74 -4.42
N LYS A 2 10.50 -7.20 -3.55
CA LYS A 2 9.96 -8.57 -3.55
C LYS A 2 8.45 -8.48 -3.71
N VAL A 3 7.86 -9.38 -4.51
CA VAL A 3 6.41 -9.50 -4.67
C VAL A 3 5.97 -10.82 -4.10
N ASP A 4 4.95 -10.80 -3.25
CA ASP A 4 4.30 -11.97 -2.67
C ASP A 4 2.79 -11.86 -2.92
N GLN A 5 2.14 -12.97 -3.26
CA GLN A 5 0.70 -13.01 -3.48
C GLN A 5 0.06 -14.05 -2.56
N LYS A 6 -0.94 -13.62 -1.80
CA LYS A 6 -1.73 -14.47 -0.92
C LYS A 6 -3.22 -14.20 -1.15
N GLY A 7 -3.89 -15.17 -1.76
CA GLY A 7 -5.31 -15.03 -2.12
C GLY A 7 -5.55 -13.84 -3.04
N HIS A 8 -6.39 -12.91 -2.58
CA HIS A 8 -6.80 -11.70 -3.29
C HIS A 8 -5.88 -10.50 -3.03
N THR A 9 -4.83 -10.66 -2.23
CA THR A 9 -3.88 -9.61 -1.87
C THR A 9 -2.49 -9.86 -2.47
N VAL A 10 -1.87 -8.80 -2.97
CA VAL A 10 -0.47 -8.75 -3.42
C VAL A 10 0.30 -7.80 -2.51
N THR A 11 1.36 -8.29 -1.88
CA THR A 11 2.28 -7.50 -1.08
C THR A 11 3.54 -7.22 -1.89
N ILE A 12 3.84 -5.94 -2.12
CA ILE A 12 5.03 -5.47 -2.81
C ILE A 12 5.93 -4.81 -1.76
N LYS A 13 7.03 -5.46 -1.43
CA LYS A 13 7.96 -5.07 -0.38
C LYS A 13 9.19 -4.36 -0.95
N ASP A 14 9.54 -3.22 -0.39
CA ASP A 14 10.86 -2.64 -0.64
C ASP A 14 11.95 -3.44 0.09
N THR A 15 13.06 -3.67 -0.60
CA THR A 15 14.19 -4.46 -0.10
C THR A 15 15.50 -3.70 -0.16
N GLN A 16 15.47 -2.44 -0.62
CA GLN A 16 16.68 -1.66 -0.90
C GLN A 16 16.76 -0.37 -0.07
N GLY A 17 15.66 0.08 0.56
CA GLY A 17 15.65 1.33 1.33
C GLY A 17 15.77 2.56 0.44
N ASP A 18 15.28 2.45 -0.80
CA ASP A 18 15.23 3.56 -1.76
C ASP A 18 13.81 3.67 -2.29
N VAL A 19 13.01 4.46 -1.56
CA VAL A 19 11.59 4.68 -1.84
C VAL A 19 11.33 5.24 -3.25
N ASN A 20 12.23 6.06 -3.80
CA ASN A 20 12.05 6.65 -5.13
C ASN A 20 12.24 5.61 -6.23
N SER A 21 13.35 4.86 -6.17
CA SER A 21 13.60 3.75 -7.10
C SER A 21 12.54 2.66 -6.97
N PHE A 22 12.04 2.43 -5.75
CA PHE A 22 10.97 1.48 -5.49
C PHE A 22 9.64 1.95 -6.09
N LEU A 23 9.24 3.21 -5.87
CA LEU A 23 8.02 3.79 -6.42
C LEU A 23 7.99 3.71 -7.96
N GLU A 24 9.12 3.97 -8.62
CA GLU A 24 9.22 3.85 -10.08
C GLU A 24 8.90 2.43 -10.54
N LYS A 25 9.51 1.42 -9.91
CA LYS A 25 9.27 0.00 -10.22
C LYS A 25 7.82 -0.40 -9.95
N VAL A 26 7.25 0.03 -8.83
CA VAL A 26 5.83 -0.22 -8.52
C VAL A 26 4.94 0.41 -9.58
N THR A 27 5.17 1.67 -9.95
CA THR A 27 4.35 2.40 -10.93
C THR A 27 4.34 1.70 -12.29
N GLN A 28 5.47 1.14 -12.72
CA GLN A 28 5.57 0.39 -13.97
C GLN A 28 4.79 -0.94 -13.94
N GLN A 29 4.73 -1.59 -12.78
CA GLN A 29 4.16 -2.94 -12.64
C GLN A 29 2.74 -2.97 -12.06
N ILE A 30 2.26 -1.88 -11.47
CA ILE A 30 1.01 -1.88 -10.69
C ILE A 30 -0.21 -2.31 -11.51
N LYS A 31 -0.21 -2.05 -12.82
CA LYS A 31 -1.28 -2.49 -13.72
C LYS A 31 -1.41 -4.01 -13.80
N THR A 32 -0.30 -4.75 -13.65
CA THR A 32 -0.32 -6.22 -13.57
C THR A 32 -1.13 -6.73 -12.38
N PHE A 33 -1.27 -5.91 -11.33
CA PHE A 33 -1.94 -6.26 -10.09
C PHE A 33 -3.29 -5.54 -9.91
N GLU A 34 -3.86 -4.93 -10.95
CA GLU A 34 -5.09 -4.11 -10.86
C GLU A 34 -6.34 -4.85 -10.35
N LYS A 35 -6.33 -6.18 -10.36
CA LYS A 35 -7.42 -7.03 -9.86
C LYS A 35 -7.24 -7.47 -8.41
N HIS A 36 -6.13 -7.11 -7.77
CA HIS A 36 -5.78 -7.51 -6.42
C HIS A 36 -5.79 -6.32 -5.48
N ASN A 37 -6.03 -6.59 -4.20
CA ASN A 37 -5.73 -5.64 -3.14
C ASN A 37 -4.22 -5.53 -3.01
N ILE A 38 -3.71 -4.32 -2.80
CA ILE A 38 -2.27 -4.06 -2.79
C ILE A 38 -1.83 -3.60 -1.41
N ILE A 39 -0.80 -4.27 -0.90
CA ILE A 39 0.00 -3.80 0.23
C ILE A 39 1.35 -3.34 -0.29
N ILE A 40 1.72 -2.10 0.02
CA ILE A 40 3.07 -1.57 -0.19
C ILE A 40 3.82 -1.64 1.14
N ASP A 41 4.79 -2.53 1.26
CA ASP A 41 5.56 -2.72 2.48
C ASP A 41 6.89 -1.95 2.43
N LEU A 42 6.94 -0.82 3.15
CA LEU A 42 8.10 0.04 3.32
C LEU A 42 8.69 -0.07 4.73
N SER A 43 8.26 -1.04 5.55
CA SER A 43 8.67 -1.19 6.96
C SER A 43 10.18 -1.38 7.17
N SER A 44 10.94 -1.72 6.11
CA SER A 44 12.39 -1.85 6.17
C SER A 44 13.15 -0.56 5.87
N ASP A 45 12.47 0.51 5.44
CA ASP A 45 13.09 1.80 5.13
C ASP A 45 13.03 2.73 6.35
N ALA A 46 14.13 2.79 7.10
CA ALA A 46 14.26 3.63 8.29
C ALA A 46 14.45 5.12 7.97
N ALA A 47 14.69 5.49 6.71
CA ALA A 47 14.86 6.88 6.28
C ALA A 47 13.59 7.48 5.66
N LEU A 48 12.50 6.71 5.65
CA LEU A 48 11.22 7.09 5.07
C LEU A 48 10.64 8.33 5.77
N THR A 49 10.06 9.24 5.01
CA THR A 49 9.37 10.42 5.53
C THR A 49 7.89 10.45 5.11
N GLU A 50 7.07 11.23 5.81
CA GLU A 50 5.65 11.40 5.46
C GLU A 50 5.46 12.05 4.09
N ASN A 51 6.46 12.81 3.62
CA ASN A 51 6.43 13.40 2.28
C ASN A 51 6.63 12.36 1.18
N ASP A 52 7.46 11.34 1.42
CA ASP A 52 7.66 10.25 0.46
C ASP A 52 6.37 9.45 0.26
N LEU A 53 5.60 9.26 1.33
CA LEU A 53 4.31 8.58 1.27
C LEU A 53 3.30 9.28 0.35
N LYS A 54 3.34 10.62 0.28
CA LYS A 54 2.44 11.40 -0.60
C LYS A 54 2.62 11.04 -2.07
N LEU A 55 3.80 10.56 -2.47
CA LEU A 55 4.10 10.16 -3.84
C LEU A 55 3.29 8.93 -4.28
N PHE A 56 2.78 8.12 -3.34
CA PHE A 56 1.94 6.96 -3.62
C PHE A 56 0.45 7.31 -3.84
N LEU A 57 0.03 8.55 -3.59
CA LEU A 57 -1.37 8.97 -3.72
C LEU A 57 -1.99 8.70 -5.11
N PRO A 58 -1.29 8.90 -6.24
CA PRO A 58 -1.82 8.53 -7.56
C PRO A 58 -2.12 7.03 -7.69
N LEU A 59 -1.25 6.17 -7.14
CA LEU A 59 -1.40 4.72 -7.16
C LEU A 59 -2.58 4.26 -6.30
N SER A 60 -2.71 4.84 -5.10
CA SER A 60 -3.86 4.59 -4.22
C SER A 60 -5.18 4.96 -4.90
N LYS A 61 -5.25 6.12 -5.56
CA LYS A 61 -6.43 6.53 -6.32
C LYS A 61 -6.74 5.60 -7.49
N GLN A 62 -5.71 5.09 -8.18
CA GLN A 62 -5.88 4.15 -9.26
C GLN A 62 -6.53 2.84 -8.78
N GLN A 63 -6.05 2.27 -7.66
CA GLN A 63 -6.60 1.04 -7.12
C GLN A 63 -8.01 1.21 -6.54
N LYS A 64 -8.25 2.31 -5.82
CA LYS A 64 -9.60 2.64 -5.31
C LYS A 64 -10.63 2.73 -6.44
N LYS A 65 -10.25 3.30 -7.61
CA LYS A 65 -11.13 3.32 -8.80
C LYS A 65 -11.43 1.92 -9.36
N ALA A 66 -10.50 0.98 -9.21
CA ALA A 66 -10.70 -0.42 -9.56
C ALA A 66 -11.48 -1.21 -8.49
N LYS A 67 -12.01 -0.54 -7.45
CA LYS A 67 -12.65 -1.15 -6.27
C LYS A 67 -11.71 -2.12 -5.54
N LYS A 68 -10.43 -1.75 -5.45
CA LYS A 68 -9.40 -2.49 -4.72
C LYS A 68 -8.73 -1.62 -3.66
N SER A 69 -8.39 -2.27 -2.55
CA SER A 69 -7.67 -1.67 -1.43
C SER A 69 -6.23 -1.36 -1.81
N PHE A 70 -5.70 -0.28 -1.23
CA PHE A 70 -4.29 0.08 -1.34
C PHE A 70 -3.82 0.58 0.02
N VAL A 71 -3.02 -0.25 0.69
CA VAL A 71 -2.54 -0.02 2.05
C VAL A 71 -1.01 0.09 2.03
N ILE A 72 -0.46 1.05 2.76
CA ILE A 72 0.99 1.21 2.93
C ILE A 72 1.35 0.77 4.34
N VAL A 73 2.41 -0.03 4.47
CA VAL A 73 3.01 -0.39 5.75
C VAL A 73 4.29 0.40 5.95
N ALA A 74 4.35 1.19 7.01
CA ALA A 74 5.51 1.99 7.39
C ALA A 74 5.57 2.11 8.92
N THR A 75 6.78 2.10 9.49
CA THR A 75 7.00 2.24 10.93
C THR A 75 7.60 3.59 11.26
N ASP A 76 7.50 4.01 12.53
CA ASP A 76 8.24 5.16 13.08
C ASP A 76 7.94 6.53 12.43
N LEU A 77 6.72 6.71 11.90
CA LEU A 77 6.22 7.97 11.33
C LEU A 77 5.19 8.67 12.22
N ASP A 78 5.04 9.99 12.08
CA ASP A 78 3.88 10.69 12.64
C ASP A 78 2.66 10.50 11.73
N PHE A 79 1.85 9.50 12.06
CA PHE A 79 0.63 9.18 11.31
C PHE A 79 -0.37 10.35 11.25
N ASN A 80 -0.31 11.33 12.19
CA ASN A 80 -1.17 12.51 12.14
C ASN A 80 -0.76 13.51 11.05
N ALA A 81 0.48 13.45 10.57
CA ALA A 81 1.00 14.29 9.49
C ALA A 81 0.75 13.70 8.09
N ILE A 82 0.27 12.45 8.02
CA ILE A 82 -0.05 11.75 6.78
C ILE A 82 -1.44 12.20 6.27
N SER A 83 -1.61 12.31 4.96
CA SER A 83 -2.92 12.60 4.38
C SER A 83 -3.91 11.48 4.65
N ASP A 84 -5.09 11.84 5.16
CA ASP A 84 -6.32 11.04 5.26
C ASP A 84 -6.71 10.25 4.00
N LYS A 85 -6.21 10.65 2.82
CA LYS A 85 -6.46 9.96 1.55
C LYS A 85 -5.63 8.69 1.37
N LEU A 86 -4.54 8.56 2.13
CA LEU A 86 -3.68 7.39 2.19
C LEU A 86 -4.04 6.56 3.40
N LEU A 87 -4.10 5.26 3.20
CA LEU A 87 -4.26 4.31 4.29
C LEU A 87 -2.87 3.76 4.62
N VAL A 88 -2.36 4.15 5.79
CA VAL A 88 -1.01 3.80 6.24
C VAL A 88 -1.11 3.19 7.63
N VAL A 89 -0.44 2.06 7.82
CA VAL A 89 -0.46 1.29 9.07
C VAL A 89 0.95 0.85 9.50
N PRO A 90 1.20 0.64 10.80
CA PRO A 90 2.49 0.19 11.32
C PRO A 90 2.84 -1.27 10.98
N SER A 91 1.88 -2.13 10.60
CA SER A 91 2.16 -3.56 10.42
C SER A 91 1.45 -4.22 9.24
N LEU A 92 2.05 -5.30 8.73
CA LEU A 92 1.43 -6.17 7.73
C LEU A 92 0.12 -6.81 8.24
N LEU A 93 0.04 -7.09 9.54
CA LEU A 93 -1.16 -7.67 10.13
C LEU A 93 -2.34 -6.70 9.99
N GLU A 94 -2.16 -5.45 10.41
CA GLU A 94 -3.19 -4.41 10.28
C GLU A 94 -3.55 -4.14 8.82
N ALA A 95 -2.57 -4.18 7.91
CA ALA A 95 -2.85 -4.02 6.49
C ALA A 95 -3.76 -5.12 5.95
N HIS A 96 -3.53 -6.36 6.37
CA HIS A 96 -4.42 -7.47 6.04
C HIS A 96 -5.79 -7.30 6.69
N ASP A 97 -5.85 -6.96 7.98
CA ASP A 97 -7.12 -6.80 8.71
C ASP A 97 -8.02 -5.73 8.06
N ILE A 98 -7.45 -4.60 7.63
CA ILE A 98 -8.20 -3.57 6.92
C ILE A 98 -8.67 -4.06 5.54
N ILE A 99 -7.82 -4.75 4.79
CA ILE A 99 -8.21 -5.28 3.48
C ILE A 99 -9.38 -6.26 3.59
N GLU A 100 -9.34 -7.17 4.57
CA GLU A 100 -10.44 -8.11 4.79
C GLU A 100 -11.73 -7.38 5.19
N MET A 101 -11.63 -6.36 6.06
CA MET A 101 -12.79 -5.53 6.42
C MET A 101 -13.38 -4.81 5.20
N GLU A 102 -12.54 -4.18 4.37
CA GLU A 102 -13.00 -3.46 3.18
C GLU A 102 -13.58 -4.40 2.10
N GLU A 103 -13.07 -5.63 1.93
CA GLU A 103 -13.67 -6.62 1.02
C GLU A 103 -15.06 -7.05 1.53
N ILE A 104 -15.23 -7.26 2.83
CA ILE A 104 -16.54 -7.57 3.42
C ILE A 104 -17.51 -6.41 3.18
N GLU A 105 -17.09 -5.16 3.41
CA GLU A 105 -17.93 -3.97 3.14
C GLU A 105 -18.34 -3.88 1.67
N ARG A 106 -17.40 -4.12 0.75
CA ARG A 106 -17.66 -4.15 -0.69
C ARG A 106 -18.63 -5.26 -1.09
N ASP A 107 -18.49 -6.45 -0.52
CA ASP A 107 -19.38 -7.59 -0.77
C ASP A 107 -20.80 -7.36 -0.24
N LEU A 108 -20.92 -6.60 0.85
CA LEU A 108 -22.20 -6.15 1.40
C LEU A 108 -22.78 -4.92 0.67
N GLY A 109 -22.04 -4.34 -0.29
CA GLY A 109 -22.49 -3.24 -1.14
C GLY A 109 -22.42 -1.86 -0.48
N PHE A 110 -21.58 -1.69 0.54
CA PHE A 110 -21.29 -0.41 1.19
C PHE A 110 -20.11 0.32 0.54
#